data_AF-A0A2H4RJV3-F1
#
_entry.id   AF-A0A2H4RJV3-F1
#
_cell.length_a   1.000
_cell.length_b   1.000
_cell.length_c   1.000
_cell.angle_alpha   90.00
_cell.angle_beta   90.00
_cell.angle_gamma   90.00
#
_symmetry.space_group_name_H-M   'P 1'
#
loop_
_entity.id
_entity.type
_entity.pdbx_description
1 polymer ?
#
loop_
_entity_poly.entity_id
_entity_poly.type
_entity_poly.pdbx_seq_one_letter_code
_entity_poly.pdbx_strand_id
1 'polypeptide(L)'
;ITTGIFLAMHYSSDMSLAFSSITHTIRDVQYGWLIRNLHANGASLFFMCIYMHIGRGIYYNSYLYKETWNTGVMLLLLTMATAFMGYVLPWGQMSFWGATVITNLLSAIPYIGTTLVQWIWGGFSVDNATLTRFFTLHFLLPFMIAGLAMMHLLFLHETGSNNPTGLNSNTDKIPFHPYFSYKDLLGMILMLTLLLMLALFSPNLLGDPDNFIPANPLITPPHIKPEWYFLFAYAILRSIPNKLGGVLALLSSILILFMLPMLHTSKQRTTMFRPFTQTLFWMLVA
;
A
#
# COMPACT_ATOMS: atom_id res chain seq x y z
N ILE A 1 7.02 5.88 -9.24
CA ILE A 1 6.78 6.89 -10.29
C ILE A 1 7.61 6.58 -11.54
N THR A 2 8.94 6.70 -11.51
CA THR A 2 9.80 6.54 -12.70
C THR A 2 9.58 5.24 -13.47
N THR A 3 9.71 4.07 -12.84
CA THR A 3 9.45 2.77 -13.51
C THR A 3 8.03 2.69 -14.08
N GLY A 4 7.04 3.25 -13.37
CA GLY A 4 5.65 3.30 -13.83
C GLY A 4 5.45 4.17 -15.07
N ILE A 5 6.14 5.30 -15.17
CA ILE A 5 6.10 6.16 -16.36
C ILE A 5 6.68 5.42 -17.58
N PHE A 6 7.81 4.74 -17.43
CA PHE A 6 8.40 3.95 -18.52
C PHE A 6 7.50 2.77 -18.92
N LEU A 7 6.84 2.09 -17.98
CA LEU A 7 5.85 1.06 -18.30
C LEU A 7 4.63 1.64 -19.02
N ALA A 8 4.15 2.81 -18.58
CA ALA A 8 2.99 3.48 -19.18
C ALA A 8 3.22 3.87 -20.65
N MET A 9 4.47 4.14 -21.06
CA MET A 9 4.82 4.40 -22.46
C MET A 9 4.61 3.20 -23.39
N HIS A 10 4.51 1.98 -22.84
CA HIS A 10 4.37 0.73 -23.59
C HIS A 10 3.09 -0.05 -23.25
N TYR A 11 2.28 0.44 -22.32
CA TYR A 11 1.06 -0.20 -21.86
C TYR A 11 -0.17 0.29 -22.65
N SER A 12 -1.13 -0.61 -22.90
CA SER A 12 -2.43 -0.26 -23.49
C SER A 12 -3.57 -0.64 -22.55
N SER A 13 -4.42 0.33 -22.19
CA SER A 13 -5.53 0.13 -21.24
C SER A 13 -6.81 -0.38 -21.91
N ASP A 14 -6.69 -1.23 -22.92
CA ASP A 14 -7.81 -1.94 -23.54
C ASP A 14 -7.79 -3.41 -23.08
N MET A 15 -8.93 -3.96 -22.66
CA MET A 15 -9.00 -5.32 -22.11
C MET A 15 -8.47 -6.40 -23.06
N SER A 16 -8.56 -6.20 -24.38
CA SER A 16 -8.06 -7.15 -25.39
C SER A 16 -6.54 -7.07 -25.55
N LEU A 17 -5.92 -5.97 -25.12
CA LEU A 17 -4.50 -5.68 -25.28
C LEU A 17 -3.72 -5.57 -23.96
N ALA A 18 -4.38 -5.40 -22.82
CA ALA A 18 -3.70 -5.07 -21.58
C ALA A 18 -2.70 -6.15 -21.15
N PHE A 19 -3.15 -7.40 -21.10
CA PHE A 19 -2.29 -8.54 -20.79
C PHE A 19 -1.16 -8.68 -21.81
N SER A 20 -1.47 -8.60 -23.11
CA SER A 20 -0.47 -8.77 -24.17
C SER A 20 0.54 -7.61 -24.20
N SER A 21 0.14 -6.37 -23.91
CA SER A 21 1.03 -5.20 -23.84
C SER A 21 2.06 -5.32 -22.71
N ILE A 22 1.67 -5.90 -21.57
CA ILE A 22 2.61 -6.24 -20.50
C ILE A 22 3.57 -7.34 -20.95
N THR A 23 3.08 -8.39 -21.63
CA THR A 23 3.96 -9.44 -22.15
C THR A 23 4.94 -8.93 -23.20
N HIS A 24 4.49 -8.06 -24.10
CA HIS A 24 5.32 -7.36 -25.08
C HIS A 24 6.39 -6.50 -24.39
N THR A 25 6.00 -5.73 -23.36
CA THR A 25 6.96 -4.95 -22.57
C THR A 25 8.03 -5.84 -21.93
N ILE A 26 7.65 -7.00 -21.40
CA ILE A 26 8.61 -7.93 -20.78
C ILE A 26 9.54 -8.57 -21.83
N ARG A 27 9.03 -8.89 -23.02
CA ARG A 27 9.76 -9.71 -24.01
C ARG A 27 10.51 -8.90 -25.07
N ASP A 28 9.94 -7.80 -25.52
CA ASP A 28 10.36 -7.10 -26.74
C ASP A 28 10.96 -5.72 -26.46
N VAL A 29 10.58 -5.07 -25.35
CA VAL A 29 11.16 -3.79 -24.93
C VAL A 29 12.50 -4.02 -24.23
N GLN A 30 13.54 -3.30 -24.66
CA GLN A 30 14.87 -3.36 -24.06
C GLN A 30 14.81 -3.04 -22.56
N TYR A 31 15.31 -3.97 -21.73
CA TYR A 31 15.20 -3.92 -20.26
C TYR A 31 13.76 -3.84 -19.70
N GLY A 32 12.73 -4.05 -20.51
CA GLY A 32 11.35 -3.94 -20.06
C GLY A 32 10.98 -4.96 -18.98
N TRP A 33 11.54 -6.18 -19.04
CA TRP A 33 11.44 -7.17 -17.96
C TRP A 33 11.96 -6.64 -16.62
N LEU A 34 13.10 -5.94 -16.63
CA LEU A 34 13.73 -5.41 -15.42
C LEU A 34 12.90 -4.24 -14.87
N ILE A 35 12.46 -3.32 -15.72
CA ILE A 35 11.60 -2.20 -15.31
C ILE A 35 10.30 -2.73 -14.71
N ARG A 36 9.67 -3.73 -15.33
CA ARG A 36 8.45 -4.39 -14.81
C ARG A 36 8.71 -5.06 -13.47
N ASN A 37 9.80 -5.81 -13.32
CA ASN A 37 10.12 -6.50 -12.08
C ASN A 37 10.46 -5.52 -10.95
N LEU A 38 11.17 -4.42 -11.24
CA LEU A 38 11.44 -3.34 -10.29
C LEU A 38 10.15 -2.64 -9.86
N HIS A 39 9.21 -2.42 -10.78
CA HIS A 39 7.92 -1.81 -10.44
C HIS A 39 7.08 -2.71 -9.53
N ALA A 40 6.95 -4.00 -9.88
CA ALA A 40 6.17 -4.97 -9.12
C ALA A 40 6.77 -5.25 -7.72
N ASN A 41 8.07 -5.55 -7.64
CA ASN A 41 8.74 -5.78 -6.35
C ASN A 41 8.91 -4.48 -5.55
N GLY A 42 9.01 -3.35 -6.23
CA GLY A 42 9.03 -2.02 -5.61
C GLY A 42 7.75 -1.73 -4.84
N ALA A 43 6.58 -2.16 -5.33
CA ALA A 43 5.31 -2.04 -4.59
C ALA A 43 5.35 -2.82 -3.27
N SER A 44 5.84 -4.07 -3.29
CA SER A 44 6.01 -4.88 -2.08
C SER A 44 6.98 -4.22 -1.09
N LEU A 45 8.12 -3.73 -1.57
CA LEU A 45 9.09 -3.05 -0.73
C LEU A 45 8.51 -1.77 -0.12
N PHE A 46 7.66 -1.05 -0.86
CA PHE A 46 6.94 0.13 -0.37
C PHE A 46 6.07 -0.22 0.85
N PHE A 47 5.28 -1.30 0.77
CA PHE A 47 4.45 -1.73 1.90
C PHE A 47 5.27 -2.22 3.09
N MET A 48 6.36 -2.94 2.85
CA MET A 48 7.27 -3.33 3.92
C MET A 48 7.82 -2.10 4.67
N CYS A 49 8.24 -1.06 3.93
CA CYS A 49 8.67 0.22 4.50
C CYS A 49 7.54 0.92 5.26
N ILE A 50 6.34 1.01 4.69
CA ILE A 50 5.18 1.63 5.34
C ILE A 50 4.87 0.92 6.66
N TYR A 51 4.80 -0.41 6.69
CA TYR A 51 4.45 -1.15 7.90
C TYR A 51 5.52 -1.01 8.98
N MET A 52 6.80 -1.05 8.62
CA MET A 52 7.89 -0.71 9.55
C MET A 52 7.79 0.73 10.06
N HIS A 53 7.46 1.69 9.19
CA HIS A 53 7.32 3.09 9.55
C HIS A 53 6.15 3.33 10.51
N ILE A 54 5.00 2.70 10.26
CA ILE A 54 3.83 2.72 11.14
C ILE A 54 4.17 2.02 12.46
N GLY A 55 4.78 0.83 12.42
CA GLY A 55 5.22 0.09 13.61
C GLY A 55 6.15 0.91 14.49
N ARG A 56 7.13 1.60 13.90
CA ARG A 56 7.98 2.59 14.60
C ARG A 56 7.13 3.69 15.23
N GLY A 57 6.17 4.23 14.49
CA GLY A 57 5.27 5.29 14.97
C GLY A 57 4.41 4.84 16.16
N ILE A 58 3.96 3.59 16.17
CA ILE A 58 3.23 2.99 17.29
C ILE A 58 4.19 2.73 18.47
N TYR A 59 5.32 2.07 18.24
CA TYR A 59 6.26 1.70 19.30
C TYR A 59 6.83 2.91 20.05
N TYR A 60 7.15 3.98 19.34
CA TYR A 60 7.64 5.23 19.95
C TYR A 60 6.53 6.26 20.19
N ASN A 61 5.26 5.89 19.98
CA ASN A 61 4.09 6.75 20.12
C ASN A 61 4.27 8.12 19.41
N SER A 62 4.87 8.09 18.21
CA SER A 62 5.01 9.25 17.34
C SER A 62 3.66 9.73 16.81
N TYR A 63 2.60 8.90 16.91
CA TYR A 63 1.23 9.30 16.60
C TYR A 63 0.71 10.50 17.42
N LEU A 64 1.37 10.84 18.53
CA LEU A 64 1.08 12.05 19.31
C LEU A 64 1.37 13.35 18.54
N TYR A 65 2.17 13.30 17.47
CA TYR A 65 2.21 14.36 16.46
C TYR A 65 1.02 14.23 15.53
N LYS A 66 -0.15 14.69 15.99
CA LYS A 66 -1.46 14.38 15.40
C LYS A 66 -1.55 14.69 13.90
N GLU A 67 -1.09 15.87 13.47
CA GLU A 67 -1.18 16.26 12.05
C GLU A 67 -0.25 15.42 11.16
N THR A 68 1.00 15.22 11.58
CA THR A 68 1.92 14.28 10.92
C THR A 68 1.33 12.87 10.89
N TRP A 69 0.74 12.40 11.97
CA TRP A 69 0.16 11.06 12.03
C TRP A 69 -1.05 10.91 11.10
N ASN A 70 -2.01 11.84 11.16
CA ASN A 70 -3.22 11.80 10.37
C ASN A 70 -2.92 11.90 8.87
N THR A 71 -1.97 12.76 8.47
CA THR A 71 -1.47 12.78 7.08
C THR A 71 -0.77 11.47 6.71
N GLY A 72 -0.08 10.82 7.65
CA GLY A 72 0.50 9.49 7.47
C GLY A 72 -0.55 8.39 7.24
N VAL A 73 -1.67 8.40 7.96
CA VAL A 73 -2.79 7.47 7.72
C VAL A 73 -3.43 7.73 6.35
N MET A 74 -3.57 8.99 5.94
CA MET A 74 -4.05 9.33 4.60
C MET A 74 -3.08 8.86 3.49
N LEU A 75 -1.77 8.95 3.71
CA LEU A 75 -0.74 8.40 2.81
C LEU A 75 -0.87 6.88 2.66
N LEU A 76 -1.12 6.16 3.77
CA LEU A 76 -1.39 4.72 3.75
C LEU A 76 -2.60 4.41 2.86
N LEU A 77 -3.74 5.07 3.09
CA LEU A 77 -4.97 4.84 2.33
C LEU A 77 -4.78 5.10 0.82
N LEU A 78 -4.12 6.20 0.45
CA LEU A 78 -3.82 6.50 -0.96
C LEU A 78 -2.87 5.47 -1.58
N THR A 79 -1.86 5.02 -0.82
CA THR A 79 -0.91 3.99 -1.31
C THR A 79 -1.62 2.65 -1.51
N MET A 80 -2.51 2.26 -0.59
CA MET A 80 -3.35 1.07 -0.71
C MET A 80 -4.24 1.13 -1.96
N ALA A 81 -4.93 2.26 -2.17
CA ALA A 81 -5.74 2.47 -3.38
C ALA A 81 -4.88 2.37 -4.66
N THR A 82 -3.74 3.06 -4.68
CA THR A 82 -2.81 3.08 -5.82
C THR A 82 -2.33 1.68 -6.17
N ALA A 83 -1.89 0.91 -5.18
CA ALA A 83 -1.39 -0.46 -5.39
C ALA A 83 -2.49 -1.40 -5.88
N PHE A 84 -3.68 -1.34 -5.29
CA PHE A 84 -4.84 -2.12 -5.73
C PHE A 84 -5.14 -1.85 -7.21
N MET A 85 -5.28 -0.59 -7.62
CA MET A 85 -5.55 -0.26 -9.03
C MET A 85 -4.40 -0.68 -9.95
N GLY A 86 -3.15 -0.56 -9.50
CA GLY A 86 -1.98 -1.02 -10.25
C GLY A 86 -1.97 -2.51 -10.50
N TYR A 87 -2.42 -3.30 -9.52
CA TYR A 87 -2.52 -4.75 -9.64
C TYR A 87 -3.62 -5.21 -10.61
N VAL A 88 -4.60 -4.35 -10.93
CA VAL A 88 -5.63 -4.66 -11.93
C VAL A 88 -5.09 -4.53 -13.37
N LEU A 89 -4.10 -3.67 -13.59
CA LEU A 89 -3.63 -3.30 -14.94
C LEU A 89 -3.07 -4.46 -15.78
N PRO A 90 -2.36 -5.47 -15.23
CA PRO A 90 -1.92 -6.61 -16.02
C PRO A 90 -3.05 -7.45 -16.61
N TRP A 91 -4.29 -7.28 -16.11
CA TRP A 91 -5.49 -7.98 -16.60
C TRP A 91 -5.36 -9.51 -16.61
N GLY A 92 -4.70 -10.07 -15.60
CA GLY A 92 -4.68 -11.51 -15.33
C GLY A 92 -5.87 -11.96 -14.48
N GLN A 93 -5.94 -13.26 -14.16
CA GLN A 93 -7.04 -13.81 -13.36
C GLN A 93 -7.16 -13.16 -11.98
N MET A 94 -6.06 -13.04 -11.23
CA MET A 94 -6.09 -12.40 -9.91
C MET A 94 -6.39 -10.91 -9.99
N SER A 95 -5.91 -10.22 -11.02
CA SER A 95 -6.25 -8.83 -11.31
C SER A 95 -7.76 -8.64 -11.47
N PHE A 96 -8.41 -9.40 -12.34
CA PHE A 96 -9.84 -9.28 -12.63
C PHE A 96 -10.71 -9.68 -11.44
N TRP A 97 -10.47 -10.85 -10.86
CA TRP A 97 -11.29 -11.34 -9.76
C TRP A 97 -11.06 -10.56 -8.46
N GLY A 98 -9.83 -10.10 -8.22
CA GLY A 98 -9.52 -9.16 -7.15
C GLY A 98 -10.30 -7.86 -7.31
N ALA A 99 -10.31 -7.28 -8.52
CA ALA A 99 -11.10 -6.09 -8.81
C ALA A 99 -12.60 -6.32 -8.55
N THR A 100 -13.17 -7.41 -9.08
CA THR A 100 -14.60 -7.75 -8.91
C THR A 100 -14.97 -7.90 -7.44
N VAL A 101 -14.19 -8.68 -6.66
CA VAL A 101 -14.51 -8.93 -5.25
C VAL A 101 -14.35 -7.67 -4.39
N ILE A 102 -13.23 -6.96 -4.51
CA ILE A 102 -12.89 -5.82 -3.64
C ILE A 102 -13.85 -4.64 -3.89
N THR A 103 -14.08 -4.28 -5.15
CA THR A 103 -15.01 -3.18 -5.46
C THR A 103 -16.45 -3.51 -5.08
N ASN A 104 -16.87 -4.77 -5.24
CA ASN A 104 -18.22 -5.19 -4.85
C ASN A 104 -18.45 -5.18 -3.33
N LEU A 105 -17.41 -5.02 -2.50
CA LEU A 105 -17.59 -4.76 -1.07
C LEU A 105 -18.42 -3.50 -0.79
N LEU A 106 -18.37 -2.50 -1.67
CA LEU A 106 -19.16 -1.28 -1.56
C LEU A 106 -20.67 -1.52 -1.71
N SER A 107 -21.09 -2.63 -2.33
CA SER A 107 -22.51 -3.01 -2.38
C SER A 107 -23.10 -3.36 -1.01
N ALA A 108 -22.27 -3.51 0.02
CA ALA A 108 -22.74 -3.67 1.39
C ALA A 108 -23.35 -2.39 1.98
N ILE A 109 -23.05 -1.21 1.41
CA ILE A 109 -23.58 0.08 1.88
C ILE A 109 -25.09 0.12 1.62
N PRO A 110 -25.93 0.33 2.66
CA PRO A 110 -27.38 0.39 2.49
C PRO A 110 -27.82 1.46 1.50
N TYR A 111 -28.86 1.18 0.74
CA TYR A 111 -29.54 2.06 -0.23
C TYR A 111 -28.74 2.44 -1.48
N ILE A 112 -27.47 2.84 -1.34
CA ILE A 112 -26.66 3.39 -2.44
C ILE A 112 -25.56 2.45 -2.94
N GLY A 113 -25.29 1.35 -2.25
CA GLY A 113 -24.12 0.50 -2.50
C GLY A 113 -24.05 -0.08 -3.91
N THR A 114 -25.16 -0.62 -4.44
CA THR A 114 -25.21 -1.20 -5.78
C THR A 114 -24.96 -0.14 -6.87
N THR A 115 -25.57 1.03 -6.72
CA THR A 115 -25.37 2.19 -7.61
C THR A 115 -23.91 2.65 -7.60
N LEU A 116 -23.27 2.71 -6.42
CA LEU A 116 -21.85 3.08 -6.30
C LEU A 116 -20.93 2.09 -7.01
N VAL A 117 -21.19 0.79 -6.87
CA VAL A 117 -20.40 -0.27 -7.54
C VAL A 117 -20.50 -0.13 -9.06
N GLN A 118 -21.71 -0.03 -9.60
CA GLN A 118 -21.93 0.12 -11.04
C GLN A 118 -21.33 1.43 -11.57
N TRP A 119 -21.39 2.51 -10.79
CA TRP A 119 -20.76 3.77 -11.13
C TRP A 119 -19.22 3.65 -11.19
N ILE A 120 -18.60 2.97 -10.21
CA ILE A 120 -17.15 2.69 -10.21
C ILE A 120 -16.75 1.79 -11.37
N TRP A 121 -17.57 0.80 -11.73
CA TRP A 121 -17.29 -0.06 -12.88
C TRP A 121 -17.50 0.66 -14.22
N GLY A 122 -18.46 1.59 -14.27
CA GLY A 122 -18.93 2.17 -15.52
C GLY A 122 -19.79 1.21 -16.33
N GLY A 123 -20.46 0.28 -15.66
CA GLY A 123 -21.20 -0.82 -16.27
C GLY A 123 -21.74 -1.79 -15.23
N PHE A 124 -22.19 -2.95 -15.68
CA PHE A 124 -22.78 -3.99 -14.82
C PHE A 124 -21.76 -4.96 -14.22
N SER A 125 -20.53 -4.95 -14.73
CA SER A 125 -19.40 -5.77 -14.26
C SER A 125 -18.10 -5.01 -14.46
N VAL A 126 -17.03 -5.50 -13.85
CA VAL A 126 -15.66 -5.07 -14.18
C VAL A 126 -15.41 -5.38 -15.66
N ASP A 127 -15.08 -4.36 -16.44
CA ASP A 127 -14.92 -4.46 -17.89
C ASP A 127 -13.94 -3.37 -18.41
N ASN A 128 -13.85 -3.17 -19.73
CA ASN A 128 -12.92 -2.23 -20.37
C ASN A 128 -12.99 -0.81 -19.79
N ALA A 129 -14.21 -0.32 -19.51
CA ALA A 129 -14.43 0.99 -18.89
C ALA A 129 -13.79 1.08 -17.50
N THR A 130 -13.79 -0.02 -16.73
CA THR A 130 -13.14 -0.12 -15.41
C THR A 130 -11.62 -0.13 -15.54
N LEU A 131 -11.08 -0.83 -16.53
CA LEU A 131 -9.63 -0.90 -16.74
C LEU A 131 -9.04 0.45 -17.13
N THR A 132 -9.68 1.15 -18.08
CA THR A 132 -9.22 2.47 -18.54
C THR A 132 -9.17 3.49 -17.40
N ARG A 133 -10.23 3.57 -16.58
CA ARG A 133 -10.26 4.50 -15.43
C ARG A 133 -9.26 4.11 -14.34
N PHE A 134 -9.05 2.81 -14.09
CA PHE A 134 -8.08 2.36 -13.09
C PHE A 134 -6.67 2.69 -13.53
N PHE A 135 -6.36 2.60 -14.82
CA PHE A 135 -5.09 3.10 -15.35
C PHE A 135 -4.94 4.61 -15.10
N THR A 136 -5.94 5.43 -15.43
CA THR A 136 -5.91 6.87 -15.20
C THR A 136 -5.70 7.21 -13.72
N LEU A 137 -6.43 6.56 -12.82
CA LEU A 137 -6.32 6.80 -11.38
C LEU A 137 -4.98 6.29 -10.82
N HIS A 138 -4.52 5.12 -11.24
CA HIS A 138 -3.21 4.58 -10.87
C HIS A 138 -2.07 5.49 -11.34
N PHE A 139 -2.23 6.16 -12.48
CA PHE A 139 -1.26 7.14 -12.96
C PHE A 139 -1.29 8.44 -12.12
N LEU A 140 -2.48 8.94 -11.77
CA LEU A 140 -2.66 10.20 -11.05
C LEU A 140 -2.24 10.12 -9.56
N LEU A 141 -2.66 9.05 -8.86
CA LEU A 141 -2.52 8.93 -7.42
C LEU A 141 -1.07 9.02 -6.88
N PRO A 142 -0.05 8.45 -7.53
CA PRO A 142 1.35 8.63 -7.12
C PRO A 142 1.78 10.09 -6.99
N PHE A 143 1.27 10.99 -7.83
CA PHE A 143 1.57 12.42 -7.74
C PHE A 143 0.83 13.09 -6.58
N MET A 144 -0.40 12.66 -6.29
CA MET A 144 -1.13 13.10 -5.10
C MET A 144 -0.45 12.62 -3.81
N ILE A 145 0.07 11.39 -3.80
CA ILE A 145 0.89 10.85 -2.70
C ILE A 145 2.14 11.71 -2.50
N ALA A 146 2.84 12.11 -3.57
CA ALA A 146 4.00 13.01 -3.46
C ALA A 146 3.62 14.38 -2.85
N GLY A 147 2.50 14.96 -3.27
CA GLY A 147 1.94 16.18 -2.69
C GLY A 147 1.64 16.04 -1.19
N LEU A 148 0.95 14.97 -0.80
CA LEU A 148 0.62 14.70 0.59
C LEU A 148 1.86 14.38 1.45
N ALA A 149 2.89 13.74 0.87
CA ALA A 149 4.16 13.48 1.55
C ALA A 149 4.91 14.77 1.90
N MET A 150 4.84 15.79 1.03
CA MET A 150 5.37 17.12 1.36
C MET A 150 4.61 17.75 2.54
N MET A 151 3.27 17.66 2.57
CA MET A 151 2.50 18.15 3.72
C MET A 151 2.82 17.38 5.01
N HIS A 152 2.98 16.06 4.92
CA HIS A 152 3.38 15.21 6.04
C HIS A 152 4.72 15.65 6.64
N LEU A 153 5.71 15.96 5.79
CA LEU A 153 7.02 16.47 6.21
C LEU A 153 6.94 17.90 6.76
N LEU A 154 6.08 18.76 6.21
CA LEU A 154 5.86 20.10 6.72
C LEU A 154 5.37 20.06 8.17
N PHE A 155 4.33 19.26 8.46
CA PHE A 155 3.86 19.09 9.85
C PHE A 155 4.91 18.48 10.77
N LEU A 156 5.75 17.57 10.25
CA LEU A 156 6.87 17.03 11.01
C LEU A 156 7.89 18.13 11.37
N HIS A 157 8.19 19.04 10.45
CA HIS A 157 9.16 20.12 10.66
C HIS A 157 8.70 21.16 11.68
N GLU A 158 7.40 21.35 11.87
CA GLU A 158 6.86 22.22 12.94
C GLU A 158 7.26 21.76 14.35
N THR A 159 7.43 20.44 14.56
CA THR A 159 7.75 19.86 15.88
C THR A 159 9.17 19.30 15.98
N GLY A 160 9.76 18.94 14.85
CA GLY A 160 10.97 18.11 14.79
C GLY A 160 10.67 16.62 15.04
N SER A 161 11.68 15.78 14.81
CA SER A 161 11.55 14.32 15.00
C SER A 161 11.42 13.93 16.47
N ASN A 162 10.65 12.87 16.72
CA ASN A 162 10.68 12.13 17.99
C ASN A 162 12.00 11.33 18.10
N ASN A 163 12.32 10.84 19.30
CA ASN A 163 13.49 9.99 19.56
C ASN A 163 13.11 8.78 20.45
N PRO A 164 13.97 7.75 20.55
CA PRO A 164 13.64 6.52 21.27
C PRO A 164 13.25 6.69 22.74
N THR A 165 13.82 7.68 23.43
CA THR A 165 13.54 7.94 24.85
C THR A 165 12.19 8.62 25.08
N GLY A 166 11.67 9.31 24.05
CA GLY A 166 10.44 10.11 24.14
C GLY A 166 10.58 11.42 24.92
N LEU A 167 11.79 11.74 25.39
CA LEU A 167 12.12 13.00 26.07
C LEU A 167 12.43 14.10 25.05
N ASN A 168 12.44 15.36 25.51
CA ASN A 168 12.82 16.49 24.66
C ASN A 168 14.32 16.40 24.31
N SER A 169 14.64 16.30 23.01
CA SER A 169 16.02 16.21 22.51
C SER A 169 16.64 17.56 22.14
N ASN A 170 16.01 18.70 22.47
CA ASN A 170 16.53 20.03 22.12
C ASN A 170 17.93 20.32 22.67
N THR A 171 18.30 19.71 23.79
CA THR A 171 19.62 19.89 24.43
C THR A 171 20.76 19.18 23.70
N ASP A 172 20.45 18.26 22.78
CA ASP A 172 21.42 17.41 22.08
C ASP A 172 21.03 17.22 20.61
N LYS A 173 20.70 18.33 19.93
CA LYS A 173 20.44 18.32 18.49
C LYS A 173 21.76 18.36 17.73
N ILE A 174 21.83 17.55 16.68
CA ILE A 174 22.90 17.57 15.68
C ILE A 174 22.33 18.00 14.33
N PRO A 175 23.14 18.62 13.45
CA PRO A 175 22.69 18.95 12.10
C PRO A 175 22.33 17.68 11.32
N PHE A 176 21.39 17.80 10.37
CA PHE A 176 20.98 16.65 9.55
C PHE A 176 22.16 16.10 8.71
N HIS A 177 22.90 17.00 8.06
CA HIS A 177 24.14 16.68 7.36
C HIS A 177 25.35 16.93 8.29
N PRO A 178 26.33 16.01 8.38
CA PRO A 178 26.48 14.77 7.59
C PRO A 178 25.77 13.53 8.17
N TYR A 179 25.36 13.61 9.43
CA TYR A 179 24.98 12.45 10.24
C TYR A 179 23.83 11.62 9.65
N PHE A 180 22.67 12.24 9.46
CA PHE A 180 21.50 11.54 8.94
C PHE A 180 21.55 11.40 7.43
N SER A 181 22.20 12.30 6.69
CA SER A 181 22.38 12.11 5.24
C SER A 181 23.18 10.85 4.89
N TYR A 182 24.27 10.54 5.61
CA TYR A 182 25.03 9.31 5.35
C TYR A 182 24.33 8.07 5.90
N LYS A 183 23.62 8.18 7.02
CA LYS A 183 22.79 7.10 7.55
C LYS A 183 21.67 6.73 6.57
N ASP A 184 21.01 7.73 5.99
CA ASP A 184 19.95 7.52 5.01
C ASP A 184 20.50 6.95 3.70
N LEU A 185 21.69 7.38 3.26
CA LEU A 185 22.37 6.78 2.11
C LEU A 185 22.65 5.29 2.34
N LEU A 186 23.17 4.91 3.52
CA LEU A 186 23.37 3.51 3.87
C LEU A 186 22.05 2.73 3.85
N GLY A 187 20.99 3.28 4.46
CA GLY A 187 19.66 2.68 4.42
C GLY A 187 19.15 2.50 2.99
N MET A 188 19.34 3.49 2.13
CA MET A 188 18.95 3.44 0.71
C MET A 188 19.70 2.34 -0.05
N ILE A 189 21.01 2.18 0.19
CA ILE A 189 21.82 1.10 -0.41
C ILE A 189 21.30 -0.28 0.03
N LEU A 190 20.98 -0.47 1.31
CA LEU A 190 20.43 -1.73 1.82
C LEU A 190 19.07 -2.04 1.18
N MET A 191 18.17 -1.07 1.13
CA MET A 191 16.85 -1.22 0.51
C MET A 191 16.93 -1.49 -0.99
N LEU A 192 17.84 -0.80 -1.70
CA LEU A 192 18.07 -1.04 -3.12
C LEU A 192 18.66 -2.43 -3.37
N THR A 193 19.59 -2.87 -2.52
CA THR A 193 20.15 -4.22 -2.59
C THR A 193 19.04 -5.26 -2.45
N LEU A 194 18.16 -5.12 -1.45
CA LEU A 194 17.01 -6.01 -1.29
C LEU A 194 16.08 -6.00 -2.52
N LEU A 195 15.76 -4.82 -3.06
CA LEU A 195 14.94 -4.69 -4.26
C LEU A 195 15.56 -5.42 -5.46
N LEU A 196 16.86 -5.23 -5.69
CA LEU A 196 17.59 -5.85 -6.78
C LEU A 196 17.70 -7.37 -6.59
N MET A 197 17.91 -7.83 -5.36
CA MET A 197 17.92 -9.26 -5.06
C MET A 197 16.58 -9.91 -5.44
N LEU A 198 15.46 -9.30 -5.04
CA LEU A 198 14.13 -9.76 -5.44
C LEU A 198 13.94 -9.68 -6.96
N ALA A 199 14.19 -8.53 -7.57
CA ALA A 199 13.90 -8.29 -8.99
C ALA A 199 14.76 -9.10 -9.97
N LEU A 200 15.98 -9.50 -9.56
CA LEU A 200 16.94 -10.22 -10.41
C LEU A 200 16.92 -11.73 -10.15
N PHE A 201 16.91 -12.16 -8.88
CA PHE A 201 17.04 -13.59 -8.54
C PHE A 201 15.71 -14.28 -8.27
N SER A 202 14.71 -13.57 -7.75
CA SER A 202 13.41 -14.16 -7.38
C SER A 202 12.22 -13.24 -7.70
N PRO A 203 12.06 -12.79 -8.96
CA PRO A 203 11.16 -11.68 -9.32
C PRO A 203 9.68 -11.97 -9.07
N ASN A 204 9.30 -13.24 -9.02
CA ASN A 204 7.92 -13.69 -8.84
C ASN A 204 7.64 -14.25 -7.43
N LEU A 205 8.61 -14.18 -6.50
CA LEU A 205 8.49 -14.76 -5.15
C LEU A 205 7.27 -14.25 -4.37
N LEU A 206 6.95 -12.96 -4.55
CA LEU A 206 5.86 -12.28 -3.82
C LEU A 206 4.56 -12.16 -4.65
N GLY A 207 4.55 -12.68 -5.88
CA GLY A 207 3.40 -12.63 -6.79
C GLY A 207 2.60 -13.92 -6.79
N ASP A 208 1.40 -13.88 -7.38
CA ASP A 208 0.55 -15.05 -7.55
C ASP A 208 0.66 -15.62 -8.98
N PRO A 209 0.90 -16.93 -9.15
CA PRO A 209 1.03 -17.57 -10.46
C PRO A 209 -0.23 -17.43 -11.32
N ASP A 210 -1.42 -17.36 -10.72
CA ASP A 210 -2.67 -17.24 -11.48
C ASP A 210 -2.75 -15.91 -12.25
N ASN A 211 -1.98 -14.89 -11.83
CA ASN A 211 -1.92 -13.63 -12.56
C ASN A 211 -1.07 -13.68 -13.85
N PHE A 212 -0.46 -14.84 -14.17
CA PHE A 212 0.13 -15.13 -15.47
C PHE A 212 -0.86 -15.78 -16.45
N ILE A 213 -2.11 -15.98 -16.04
CA ILE A 213 -3.20 -16.44 -16.91
C ILE A 213 -4.06 -15.22 -17.25
N PRO A 214 -4.37 -14.95 -18.53
CA PRO A 214 -5.28 -13.87 -18.91
C PRO A 214 -6.63 -13.99 -18.19
N ALA A 215 -7.23 -12.84 -17.84
CA ALA A 215 -8.52 -12.81 -17.17
C ALA A 215 -9.60 -13.56 -17.97
N ASN A 216 -10.35 -14.43 -17.29
CA ASN A 216 -11.52 -15.10 -17.83
C ASN A 216 -12.72 -14.85 -16.89
N PRO A 217 -13.71 -14.04 -17.30
CA PRO A 217 -14.89 -13.74 -16.49
C PRO A 217 -15.75 -14.96 -16.12
N LEU A 218 -15.60 -16.07 -16.84
CA LEU A 218 -16.37 -17.31 -16.63
C LEU A 218 -15.66 -18.32 -15.72
N ILE A 219 -14.39 -18.09 -15.38
CA ILE A 219 -13.58 -19.05 -14.60
C ILE A 219 -12.97 -18.32 -13.41
N THR A 220 -13.58 -18.52 -12.26
CA THR A 220 -13.08 -18.05 -10.96
C THR A 220 -11.95 -18.96 -10.46
N PRO A 221 -10.76 -18.43 -10.15
CA PRO A 221 -9.69 -19.21 -9.51
C PRO A 221 -10.15 -19.84 -8.19
N PRO A 222 -9.63 -21.02 -7.82
CA PRO A 222 -10.07 -21.74 -6.63
C PRO A 222 -9.81 -20.96 -5.32
N HIS A 223 -8.75 -20.15 -5.28
CA HIS A 223 -8.32 -19.43 -4.09
C HIS A 223 -8.01 -17.95 -4.38
N ILE A 224 -9.03 -17.16 -4.73
CA ILE A 224 -8.87 -15.71 -4.88
C ILE A 224 -8.47 -15.08 -3.55
N LYS A 225 -7.35 -14.36 -3.58
CA LYS A 225 -6.81 -13.58 -2.48
C LYS A 225 -6.16 -12.30 -3.03
N PRO A 226 -6.09 -11.23 -2.24
CA PRO A 226 -5.29 -10.08 -2.62
C PRO A 226 -3.79 -10.37 -2.39
N GLU A 227 -2.96 -9.44 -2.80
CA GLU A 227 -1.52 -9.48 -2.58
C GLU A 227 -1.18 -9.46 -1.07
N TRP A 228 0.03 -9.91 -0.75
CA TRP A 228 0.44 -10.23 0.63
C TRP A 228 0.22 -9.09 1.63
N TYR A 229 0.44 -7.84 1.20
CA TYR A 229 0.27 -6.64 2.01
C TYR A 229 -1.20 -6.38 2.40
N PHE A 230 -2.18 -6.96 1.71
CA PHE A 230 -3.59 -6.86 2.08
C PHE A 230 -4.14 -8.06 2.86
N LEU A 231 -3.34 -9.13 3.05
CA LEU A 231 -3.84 -10.37 3.63
C LEU A 231 -4.36 -10.21 5.06
N PHE A 232 -3.74 -9.35 5.88
CA PHE A 232 -4.19 -9.11 7.26
C PHE A 232 -5.63 -8.57 7.28
N ALA A 233 -5.92 -7.60 6.42
CA ALA A 233 -7.21 -6.93 6.33
C ALA A 233 -8.26 -7.88 5.71
N TYR A 234 -7.85 -8.67 4.71
CA TYR A 234 -8.66 -9.72 4.11
C TYR A 234 -9.04 -10.82 5.12
N ALA A 235 -8.13 -11.22 6.00
CA ALA A 235 -8.43 -12.17 7.08
C ALA A 235 -9.48 -11.59 8.06
N ILE A 236 -9.36 -10.32 8.44
CA ILE A 236 -10.34 -9.62 9.28
C ILE A 236 -11.72 -9.57 8.60
N LEU A 237 -11.79 -9.21 7.32
CA LEU A 237 -13.03 -9.22 6.53
C LEU A 237 -13.75 -10.57 6.63
N ARG A 238 -12.99 -11.67 6.48
CA ARG A 238 -13.52 -13.04 6.47
C ARG A 238 -13.86 -13.59 7.86
N SER A 239 -13.35 -12.99 8.92
CA SER A 239 -13.61 -13.44 10.29
C SER A 239 -15.05 -13.19 10.74
N ILE A 240 -15.79 -12.29 10.06
CA ILE A 240 -17.15 -11.92 10.41
C ILE A 240 -18.12 -12.54 9.38
N PRO A 241 -19.04 -13.44 9.79
CA PRO A 241 -19.99 -14.10 8.88
C PRO A 241 -21.18 -13.18 8.53
N ASN A 242 -20.91 -11.92 8.21
CA ASN A 242 -21.88 -10.93 7.75
C ASN A 242 -21.21 -9.98 6.77
N LYS A 243 -21.80 -9.78 5.58
CA LYS A 243 -21.19 -8.96 4.52
C LYS A 243 -20.91 -7.53 4.98
N LEU A 244 -21.91 -6.85 5.56
CA LEU A 244 -21.74 -5.48 6.06
C LEU A 244 -20.76 -5.42 7.24
N GLY A 245 -20.93 -6.32 8.21
CA GLY A 245 -20.04 -6.40 9.38
C GLY A 245 -18.58 -6.64 9.00
N GLY A 246 -18.32 -7.55 8.06
CA GLY A 246 -16.99 -7.80 7.53
C GLY A 246 -16.40 -6.58 6.83
N VAL A 247 -17.18 -5.87 6.00
CA VAL A 247 -16.73 -4.64 5.33
C VAL A 247 -16.42 -3.53 6.34
N LEU A 248 -17.25 -3.37 7.38
CA LEU A 248 -16.99 -2.42 8.46
C LEU A 248 -15.71 -2.78 9.21
N ALA A 249 -15.50 -4.05 9.57
CA ALA A 249 -14.29 -4.49 10.26
C ALA A 249 -13.03 -4.34 9.40
N LEU A 250 -13.11 -4.61 8.09
CA LEU A 250 -12.03 -4.33 7.14
C LEU A 250 -11.64 -2.85 7.18
N LEU A 251 -12.61 -1.93 7.04
CA LEU A 251 -12.35 -0.50 7.09
C LEU A 251 -11.79 -0.07 8.45
N SER A 252 -12.40 -0.56 9.54
CA SER A 252 -11.94 -0.29 10.91
C SER A 252 -10.52 -0.76 11.16
N SER A 253 -10.07 -1.86 10.54
CA SER A 253 -8.69 -2.37 10.71
C SER A 253 -7.61 -1.37 10.31
N ILE A 254 -7.94 -0.43 9.42
CA ILE A 254 -7.05 0.64 8.97
C ILE A 254 -7.41 1.95 9.69
N LEU A 255 -8.70 2.29 9.73
CA LEU A 255 -9.18 3.56 10.32
C LEU A 255 -8.94 3.67 11.83
N ILE A 256 -8.75 2.54 12.53
CA ILE A 256 -8.36 2.54 13.95
C ILE A 256 -7.07 3.31 14.20
N LEU A 257 -6.19 3.45 13.20
CA LEU A 257 -4.97 4.25 13.31
C LEU A 257 -5.28 5.73 13.65
N PHE A 258 -6.38 6.30 13.16
CA PHE A 258 -6.79 7.67 13.53
C PHE A 258 -7.15 7.80 15.02
N MET A 259 -7.55 6.69 15.67
CA MET A 259 -7.96 6.70 17.08
C MET A 259 -6.78 6.60 18.04
N LEU A 260 -5.60 6.16 17.60
CA LEU A 260 -4.44 5.95 18.49
C LEU A 260 -4.07 7.17 19.34
N PRO A 261 -4.05 8.42 18.83
CA PRO A 261 -3.76 9.58 19.67
C PRO A 261 -4.77 9.80 20.80
N MET A 262 -6.03 9.38 20.62
CA MET A 262 -7.09 9.49 21.63
C MET A 262 -7.04 8.35 22.65
N LEU A 263 -6.51 7.19 22.25
CA LEU A 263 -6.38 6.01 23.10
C LEU A 263 -5.11 6.02 23.97
N HIS A 264 -4.28 7.07 23.89
CA HIS A 264 -3.06 7.18 24.66
C HIS A 264 -3.34 7.52 26.14
N THR A 265 -3.10 6.58 27.03
CA THR A 265 -3.33 6.73 28.47
C THR A 265 -2.07 6.91 29.31
N SER A 266 -0.89 6.63 28.75
CA SER A 266 0.35 6.67 29.50
C SER A 266 0.80 8.10 29.78
N LYS A 267 1.51 8.29 30.90
CA LYS A 267 2.21 9.54 31.19
C LYS A 267 3.56 9.64 30.49
N GLN A 268 4.09 8.52 29.98
CA GLN A 268 5.36 8.46 29.25
C GLN A 268 5.10 8.36 27.76
N ARG A 269 5.87 9.13 26.99
CA ARG A 269 5.73 9.16 25.54
C ARG A 269 6.03 7.80 24.91
N THR A 270 7.25 7.26 24.96
CA THR A 270 7.60 6.03 24.22
C THR A 270 7.33 4.76 25.02
N THR A 271 7.38 3.60 24.35
CA THR A 271 7.31 2.29 25.02
C THR A 271 8.65 1.82 25.62
N MET A 272 9.75 2.55 25.39
CA MET A 272 11.12 2.16 25.80
C MET A 272 11.23 1.80 27.29
N PHE A 273 10.49 2.49 28.16
CA PHE A 273 10.50 2.28 29.61
C PHE A 273 9.21 1.60 30.13
N ARG A 274 8.47 0.92 29.24
CA ARG A 274 7.15 0.33 29.54
C ARG A 274 7.12 -1.15 29.13
N PRO A 275 7.73 -2.07 29.91
CA PRO A 275 7.92 -3.46 29.52
C PRO A 275 6.62 -4.18 29.15
N PHE A 276 5.54 -3.99 29.93
CA PHE A 276 4.22 -4.56 29.61
C PHE A 276 3.65 -4.04 28.28
N THR A 277 3.92 -2.79 27.91
CA THR A 277 3.48 -2.26 26.60
C THR A 277 4.36 -2.79 25.47
N GLN A 278 5.65 -3.04 25.71
CA GLN A 278 6.51 -3.68 24.71
C GLN A 278 6.04 -5.09 24.39
N THR A 279 5.68 -5.89 25.40
CA THR A 279 5.13 -7.24 25.16
C THR A 279 3.80 -7.18 24.41
N LEU A 280 2.90 -6.25 24.76
CA LEU A 280 1.65 -6.05 24.02
C LEU A 280 1.89 -5.62 22.57
N PHE A 281 2.87 -4.75 22.32
CA PHE A 281 3.24 -4.36 20.97
C PHE A 281 3.75 -5.56 20.15
N TRP A 282 4.63 -6.38 20.70
CA TRP A 282 5.14 -7.55 19.97
C TRP A 282 4.07 -8.63 19.77
N MET A 283 3.10 -8.76 20.68
CA MET A 283 1.91 -9.59 20.47
C MET A 283 0.97 -9.05 19.38
N LEU A 284 0.94 -7.72 19.16
CA LEU A 284 0.19 -7.12 18.05
C LEU A 284 0.88 -7.36 16.69
N VAL A 285 2.22 -7.44 16.68
CA VAL A 285 3.01 -7.67 15.46
C VAL A 285 3.04 -9.14 15.04
N ALA A 286 2.98 -10.06 16.01
CA ALA A 286 2.98 -11.51 15.81
C ALA A 286 1.67 -12.01 15.16
#